data_AF-A0AA43HRI1-F1
#
_entry.id   AF-A0AA43HRI1-F1
#
_cell.length_a   1.000
_cell.length_b   1.000
_cell.length_c   1.000
_cell.angle_alpha   90.00
_cell.angle_beta   90.00
_cell.angle_gamma   90.00
#
_symmetry.space_group_name_H-M   'P 1'
#
loop_
_entity.id
_entity.type
_entity.pdbx_description
1 polymer ?
#
loop_
_entity_poly.entity_id
_entity_poly.type
_entity_poly.pdbx_seq_one_letter_code
_entity_poly.pdbx_strand_id
1 'polypeptide(L)'
;MLTIILAWIVIFYVLLSFGDIFISLYNKLCKCEEQYNITDTFILGICSILIPLSFSSLWLPSNHYILFIYLVISCTYWILNKERLKKRIHKIKNTIIILSVPQKTVMILSVCGVLLYVLYCACWTDALIYHYSQIQWNEEYPVIPGMANLEDRFAFNSNYLLLSAIFTFRFLLGEPLYALQSILFILVMFWILKEVITSGFHISRIILLFIFLCFFILNADFLADSSTDIVPNLCVFYFIARFTLYPELLNKRNLLIFILPITLCTFKMSVFPLCFLSIYILFSAINSKRKALPVFLITSATLIVSLWLVRNVIICGYLVYPLSELDIFSFDWKIPAGIAKIQKEIAISVFAKGLFKDTLTFYFFERSGYLTYKLFFLNHILALLSYLIIILSPFILLYHFLYRKNVNKINWKPQLILYISLIVSFIYWLLFAPDIRFASGIIYGSVFFIVSFIFFQRNIYFPKLGRVLFYSTVIIMVFMSVNRSIRYHTWMEEHQSEISSYNRSSLLIRPFSAKDQCKISEPDNYTEYKTNGVTIYVTKDDPQYGALPLVKDISPDIISANHKLQSVYTIEARGNTLKDGFRTKKEYINIIDSIANKYLMEVNADWW
;
A
#
# COMPACT_ATOMS: atom_id res chain seq x y z
N MET A 1 9.02 -11.53 -18.17
CA MET A 1 8.17 -10.45 -18.76
C MET A 1 6.77 -10.96 -19.04
N LEU A 2 6.62 -12.07 -19.77
CA LEU A 2 5.33 -12.66 -20.15
C LEU A 2 4.43 -12.92 -18.93
N THR A 3 5.00 -13.47 -17.85
CA THR A 3 4.23 -13.83 -16.65
C THR A 3 3.73 -12.59 -15.89
N ILE A 4 4.51 -11.50 -15.85
CA ILE A 4 4.07 -10.21 -15.29
C ILE A 4 2.90 -9.66 -16.10
N ILE A 5 2.98 -9.68 -17.43
CA ILE A 5 1.89 -9.22 -18.30
C ILE A 5 0.63 -10.05 -18.08
N LEU A 6 0.77 -11.38 -17.99
CA LEU A 6 -0.35 -12.27 -17.67
C LEU A 6 -0.96 -11.94 -16.30
N ALA A 7 -0.12 -11.75 -15.28
CA ALA A 7 -0.57 -11.36 -13.94
C ALA A 7 -1.33 -10.03 -13.97
N TRP A 8 -0.81 -9.00 -14.66
CA TRP A 8 -1.51 -7.73 -14.84
C TRP A 8 -2.88 -7.87 -15.50
N ILE A 9 -2.99 -8.69 -16.55
CA ILE A 9 -4.27 -8.93 -17.23
C ILE A 9 -5.28 -9.58 -16.28
N VAL A 10 -4.85 -10.62 -15.55
CA VAL A 10 -5.72 -11.35 -14.62
C VAL A 10 -6.16 -10.46 -13.45
N ILE A 11 -5.22 -9.75 -12.82
CA ILE A 11 -5.49 -8.82 -11.71
C ILE A 11 -6.44 -7.71 -12.19
N PHE A 12 -6.15 -7.10 -13.34
CA PHE A 12 -7.01 -6.08 -13.94
C PHE A 12 -8.42 -6.61 -14.19
N TYR A 13 -8.54 -7.79 -14.80
CA TYR A 13 -9.83 -8.39 -15.11
C TYR A 13 -10.65 -8.67 -13.86
N VAL A 14 -10.07 -9.32 -12.86
CA VAL A 14 -10.76 -9.68 -11.61
C VAL A 14 -11.20 -8.42 -10.86
N LEU A 15 -10.27 -7.49 -10.59
CA LEU A 15 -10.59 -6.30 -9.80
C LEU A 15 -11.54 -5.35 -10.54
N LEU A 16 -11.41 -5.18 -11.86
CA LEU A 16 -12.38 -4.39 -12.63
C LEU A 16 -13.78 -5.01 -12.58
N SER A 17 -13.88 -6.35 -12.60
CA SER A 17 -15.15 -7.07 -12.52
C SER A 17 -15.81 -6.89 -11.16
N PHE A 18 -15.09 -7.14 -10.07
CA PHE A 18 -15.59 -6.93 -8.70
C PHE A 18 -16.01 -5.48 -8.45
N GLY A 19 -15.24 -4.52 -8.98
CA GLY A 19 -15.60 -3.11 -8.92
C GLY A 19 -16.91 -2.78 -9.64
N ASP A 20 -17.09 -3.30 -10.86
CA ASP A 20 -18.34 -3.08 -11.63
C ASP A 20 -19.54 -3.79 -10.99
N ILE A 21 -19.35 -5.00 -10.43
CA ILE A 21 -20.36 -5.72 -9.64
C ILE A 21 -20.79 -4.87 -8.46
N PHE A 22 -19.83 -4.31 -7.71
CA PHE A 22 -20.11 -3.52 -6.51
C PHE A 22 -20.85 -2.22 -6.85
N ILE A 23 -20.41 -1.51 -7.90
CA ILE A 23 -21.11 -0.31 -8.40
C ILE A 23 -22.53 -0.67 -8.85
N SER A 24 -22.71 -1.79 -9.56
CA SER A 24 -24.01 -2.24 -10.02
C SER A 24 -24.96 -2.54 -8.87
N LEU A 25 -24.47 -3.26 -7.85
CA LEU A 25 -25.22 -3.60 -6.66
C LEU A 25 -25.62 -2.33 -5.90
N TYR A 26 -24.67 -1.43 -5.68
CA TYR A 26 -24.90 -0.13 -5.05
C TYR A 26 -25.95 0.69 -5.79
N ASN A 27 -25.81 0.87 -7.10
CA ASN A 27 -26.75 1.65 -7.90
C ASN A 27 -28.16 1.04 -7.89
N LYS A 28 -28.27 -0.28 -7.95
CA LYS A 28 -29.55 -1.00 -7.90
C LYS A 28 -30.23 -0.88 -6.53
N LEU A 29 -29.50 -1.14 -5.43
CA LEU A 29 -30.07 -1.14 -4.08
C LEU A 29 -30.35 0.27 -3.56
N CYS A 30 -29.47 1.23 -3.84
CA CYS A 30 -29.59 2.60 -3.36
C CYS A 30 -30.43 3.50 -4.29
N LYS A 31 -30.87 2.98 -5.44
CA LYS A 31 -31.53 3.74 -6.53
C LYS A 31 -30.68 4.96 -6.94
N CYS A 32 -29.41 4.70 -7.21
CA CYS A 32 -28.40 5.67 -7.63
C CYS A 32 -27.95 5.40 -9.07
N GLU A 33 -27.34 6.40 -9.70
CA GLU A 33 -26.77 6.30 -11.06
C GLU A 33 -25.32 6.78 -11.08
N GLU A 34 -24.54 6.39 -10.08
CA GLU A 34 -23.14 6.78 -10.02
C GLU A 34 -22.34 6.06 -11.10
N GLN A 35 -21.48 6.81 -11.79
CA GLN A 35 -20.63 6.30 -12.87
C GLN A 35 -19.17 6.58 -12.55
N TYR A 36 -18.36 5.54 -12.72
CA TYR A 36 -16.96 5.56 -12.35
C TYR A 36 -16.06 5.38 -13.57
N ASN A 37 -14.88 6.00 -13.55
CA ASN A 37 -13.88 5.74 -14.58
C ASN A 37 -13.23 4.35 -14.35
N ILE A 38 -12.29 3.94 -15.21
CA ILE A 38 -11.66 2.61 -15.11
C ILE A 38 -10.85 2.48 -13.82
N THR A 39 -10.06 3.51 -13.48
CA THR A 39 -9.22 3.53 -12.27
C THR A 39 -10.07 3.50 -11.00
N ASP A 40 -11.14 4.30 -10.93
CA ASP A 40 -12.13 4.28 -9.86
C ASP A 40 -12.80 2.91 -9.73
N THR A 41 -13.18 2.29 -10.85
CA THR A 41 -13.81 0.96 -10.88
C THR A 41 -12.82 -0.09 -10.34
N PHE A 42 -11.57 -0.06 -10.78
CA PHE A 42 -10.53 -0.98 -10.31
C PHE A 42 -10.26 -0.82 -8.81
N ILE A 43 -10.19 0.41 -8.30
CA ILE A 43 -10.03 0.70 -6.87
C ILE A 43 -11.24 0.22 -6.06
N LEU A 44 -12.47 0.41 -6.55
CA LEU A 44 -13.66 -0.18 -5.94
C LEU A 44 -13.64 -1.72 -5.98
N GLY A 45 -12.96 -2.29 -6.97
CA GLY A 45 -12.62 -3.71 -7.03
C GLY A 45 -11.75 -4.16 -5.86
N ILE A 46 -10.68 -3.42 -5.57
CA ILE A 46 -9.82 -3.63 -4.39
C ILE A 46 -10.67 -3.57 -3.12
N CYS A 47 -11.57 -2.61 -2.98
CA CYS A 47 -12.41 -2.50 -1.77
C CYS A 47 -13.40 -3.66 -1.63
N SER A 48 -14.08 -4.02 -2.71
CA SER A 48 -15.18 -5.00 -2.66
C SER A 48 -14.72 -6.45 -2.58
N ILE A 49 -13.60 -6.80 -3.22
CA ILE A 49 -13.08 -8.18 -3.21
C ILE A 49 -12.60 -8.61 -1.82
N LEU A 50 -12.24 -7.65 -0.95
CA LEU A 50 -11.80 -7.93 0.41
C LEU A 50 -12.91 -8.51 1.28
N ILE A 51 -14.19 -8.21 1.01
CA ILE A 51 -15.30 -8.78 1.78
C ILE A 51 -15.32 -10.31 1.67
N PRO A 52 -15.48 -10.92 0.48
CA PRO A 52 -15.43 -12.37 0.37
C PRO A 52 -14.05 -12.95 0.67
N LEU A 53 -12.96 -12.21 0.41
CA LEU A 53 -11.60 -12.70 0.66
C LEU A 53 -11.30 -12.80 2.16
N SER A 54 -11.53 -11.74 2.93
CA SER A 54 -11.35 -11.75 4.38
C SER A 54 -12.30 -12.74 5.05
N PHE A 55 -13.53 -12.90 4.55
CA PHE A 55 -14.46 -13.92 5.07
C PHE A 55 -13.95 -15.34 4.81
N SER A 56 -13.63 -15.69 3.57
CA SER A 56 -13.16 -17.04 3.22
C SER A 56 -11.84 -17.40 3.91
N SER A 57 -10.96 -16.40 4.10
CA SER A 57 -9.66 -16.59 4.76
C SER A 57 -9.72 -17.04 6.23
N LEU A 58 -10.90 -16.95 6.86
CA LEU A 58 -11.10 -17.46 8.22
C LEU A 58 -11.03 -19.00 8.26
N TRP A 59 -11.35 -19.68 7.17
CA TRP A 59 -11.44 -21.15 7.10
C TRP A 59 -10.66 -21.77 5.95
N LEU A 60 -10.36 -21.00 4.91
CA LEU A 60 -9.67 -21.45 3.72
C LEU A 60 -8.40 -20.64 3.45
N PRO A 61 -7.36 -21.26 2.88
CA PRO A 61 -6.21 -20.52 2.37
C PRO A 61 -6.59 -19.62 1.18
N SER A 62 -6.02 -18.43 1.14
CA SER A 62 -6.17 -17.40 0.09
C SER A 62 -5.22 -17.64 -1.07
N ASN A 63 -5.43 -18.72 -1.82
CA ASN A 63 -4.56 -19.13 -2.91
C ASN A 63 -5.26 -19.16 -4.28
N HIS A 64 -4.69 -19.90 -5.23
CA HIS A 64 -5.16 -20.00 -6.61
C HIS A 64 -6.58 -20.59 -6.74
N TYR A 65 -7.05 -21.41 -5.80
CA TYR A 65 -8.44 -21.88 -5.83
C TYR A 65 -9.42 -20.73 -5.62
N ILE A 66 -9.12 -19.81 -4.69
CA ILE A 66 -9.92 -18.59 -4.49
C ILE A 66 -9.85 -17.68 -5.72
N LEU A 67 -8.67 -17.54 -6.34
CA LEU A 67 -8.52 -16.82 -7.60
C LEU A 67 -9.39 -17.41 -8.72
N PHE A 68 -9.42 -18.74 -8.87
CA PHE A 68 -10.25 -19.41 -9.88
C PHE A 68 -11.74 -19.19 -9.64
N ILE A 69 -12.20 -19.24 -8.39
CA ILE A 69 -13.59 -18.88 -8.04
C ILE A 69 -13.88 -17.43 -8.48
N TYR A 70 -12.98 -16.49 -8.20
CA TYR A 70 -13.15 -15.09 -8.58
C TYR A 70 -13.11 -14.86 -10.10
N LEU A 71 -12.33 -15.65 -10.84
CA LEU A 71 -12.36 -15.67 -12.30
C LEU A 71 -13.71 -16.18 -12.83
N VAL A 72 -14.24 -17.28 -12.27
CA VAL A 72 -15.56 -17.81 -12.66
C VAL A 72 -16.67 -16.79 -12.40
N ILE A 73 -16.65 -16.12 -11.25
CA ILE A 73 -17.60 -15.04 -10.92
C ILE A 73 -17.48 -13.90 -11.93
N SER A 74 -16.25 -13.46 -12.23
CA SER A 74 -15.97 -12.39 -13.19
C SER A 74 -16.46 -12.75 -14.60
N CYS A 75 -16.15 -13.95 -15.09
CA CYS A 75 -16.60 -14.45 -16.39
C CYS A 75 -18.12 -14.52 -16.47
N THR A 76 -18.76 -15.12 -15.47
CA THR A 76 -20.22 -15.24 -15.40
C THR A 76 -20.88 -13.85 -15.40
N TYR A 77 -20.35 -12.91 -14.61
CA TYR A 77 -20.86 -11.54 -14.55
C TYR A 77 -20.85 -10.85 -15.93
N TRP A 78 -19.73 -10.92 -16.66
CA TRP A 78 -19.63 -10.29 -17.97
C TRP A 78 -20.42 -11.01 -19.07
N ILE A 79 -20.60 -12.32 -18.97
CA ILE A 79 -21.49 -13.10 -19.85
C ILE A 79 -22.95 -12.68 -19.64
N LEU A 80 -23.37 -12.39 -18.41
CA LEU A 80 -24.72 -11.90 -18.11
C LEU A 80 -24.90 -10.41 -18.45
N ASN A 81 -23.83 -9.62 -18.43
CA ASN A 81 -23.86 -8.16 -18.63
C ASN A 81 -23.11 -7.72 -19.89
N LYS A 82 -23.26 -8.44 -21.01
CA LYS A 82 -22.51 -8.21 -22.26
C LYS A 82 -22.60 -6.77 -22.77
N GLU A 83 -23.76 -6.12 -22.63
CA GLU A 83 -23.95 -4.73 -23.08
C GLU A 83 -23.12 -3.73 -22.27
N ARG A 84 -22.91 -3.98 -20.96
CA ARG A 84 -22.02 -3.16 -20.14
C ARG A 84 -20.57 -3.36 -20.54
N LEU A 85 -20.17 -4.62 -20.79
CA LEU A 85 -18.84 -4.93 -21.30
C LEU A 85 -18.57 -4.23 -22.63
N LYS A 86 -19.49 -4.34 -23.59
CA LYS A 86 -19.40 -3.66 -24.91
C LYS A 86 -19.22 -2.16 -24.74
N LYS A 87 -20.02 -1.50 -23.90
CA LYS A 87 -19.89 -0.06 -23.61
C LYS A 87 -18.51 0.29 -23.04
N ARG A 88 -17.98 -0.51 -22.11
CA ARG A 88 -16.65 -0.29 -21.52
C ARG A 88 -15.54 -0.48 -22.56
N ILE A 89 -15.57 -1.56 -23.33
CA ILE A 89 -14.60 -1.82 -24.42
C ILE A 89 -14.66 -0.70 -25.45
N HIS A 90 -15.86 -0.26 -25.85
CA HIS A 90 -16.03 0.85 -26.79
C HIS A 90 -15.42 2.15 -26.25
N LYS A 91 -15.63 2.47 -24.98
CA LYS A 91 -15.03 3.66 -24.33
C LYS A 91 -13.50 3.60 -24.29
N ILE A 92 -12.92 2.42 -24.05
CA ILE A 92 -11.47 2.20 -24.11
C ILE A 92 -10.96 2.39 -25.54
N LYS A 93 -11.59 1.72 -26.52
CA LYS A 93 -11.23 1.85 -27.93
C LYS A 93 -11.29 3.29 -28.42
N ASN A 94 -12.37 4.02 -28.11
CA ASN A 94 -12.49 5.43 -28.50
C ASN A 94 -11.41 6.30 -27.84
N THR A 95 -11.10 6.04 -26.56
CA THR A 95 -10.00 6.76 -25.88
C THR A 95 -8.68 6.53 -26.61
N ILE A 96 -8.39 5.29 -27.05
CA ILE A 96 -7.15 4.96 -27.77
C ILE A 96 -7.15 5.58 -29.18
N ILE A 97 -8.27 5.55 -29.89
CA ILE A 97 -8.38 6.08 -31.27
C ILE A 97 -8.07 7.58 -31.31
N ILE A 98 -8.54 8.34 -30.33
CA ILE A 98 -8.34 9.80 -30.24
C ILE A 98 -6.86 10.18 -30.03
N LEU A 99 -6.03 9.27 -29.51
CA LEU A 99 -4.62 9.57 -29.26
C LEU A 99 -3.80 9.60 -30.56
N SER A 100 -2.89 10.57 -30.66
CA SER A 100 -1.92 10.64 -31.75
C SER A 100 -0.90 9.50 -31.66
N VAL A 101 -0.21 9.19 -32.77
CA VAL A 101 0.82 8.14 -32.80
C VAL A 101 1.91 8.38 -31.75
N PRO A 102 2.49 9.59 -31.59
CA PRO A 102 3.47 9.84 -30.53
C PRO A 102 2.93 9.59 -29.11
N GLN A 103 1.66 9.93 -28.85
CA GLN A 103 1.04 9.69 -27.54
C GLN A 103 0.85 8.19 -27.26
N LYS A 104 0.45 7.42 -28.27
CA LYS A 104 0.37 5.96 -28.18
C LYS A 104 1.74 5.35 -27.90
N THR A 105 2.77 5.79 -28.62
CA THR A 105 4.15 5.35 -28.40
C THR A 105 4.60 5.65 -26.98
N VAL A 106 4.31 6.85 -26.46
CA VAL A 106 4.62 7.21 -25.08
C VAL A 106 3.92 6.27 -24.08
N MET A 107 2.62 6.02 -24.23
CA MET A 107 1.91 5.12 -23.32
C MET A 107 2.49 3.70 -23.34
N ILE A 108 2.87 3.20 -24.51
CA ILE A 108 3.53 1.89 -24.66
C ILE A 108 4.89 1.90 -23.96
N LEU A 109 5.72 2.92 -24.22
CA LEU A 109 7.03 3.07 -23.59
C LEU A 109 6.93 3.18 -22.07
N SER A 110 5.91 3.85 -21.53
CA SER A 110 5.68 3.90 -20.09
C SER A 110 5.36 2.53 -19.49
N VAL A 111 4.54 1.72 -20.17
CA VAL A 111 4.27 0.33 -19.73
C VAL A 111 5.51 -0.53 -19.83
N CYS A 112 6.28 -0.40 -20.92
CA CYS A 112 7.56 -1.09 -21.05
C CYS A 112 8.55 -0.66 -19.96
N GLY A 113 8.59 0.62 -19.61
CA GLY A 113 9.39 1.14 -18.50
C GLY A 113 9.02 0.48 -17.17
N VAL A 114 7.73 0.49 -16.80
CA VAL A 114 7.26 -0.18 -15.58
C VAL A 114 7.56 -1.68 -15.62
N LEU A 115 7.35 -2.34 -16.77
CA LEU A 115 7.65 -3.75 -16.94
C LEU A 115 9.12 -4.04 -16.68
N LEU A 116 10.03 -3.28 -17.30
CA LEU A 116 11.47 -3.39 -17.07
C LEU A 116 11.83 -3.14 -15.61
N TYR A 117 11.20 -2.14 -14.97
CA TYR A 117 11.45 -1.80 -13.59
C TYR A 117 11.14 -2.96 -12.63
N VAL A 118 10.02 -3.66 -12.85
CA VAL A 118 9.56 -4.77 -12.01
C VAL A 118 10.05 -6.14 -12.47
N LEU A 119 10.95 -6.21 -13.47
CA LEU A 119 11.60 -7.48 -13.85
C LEU A 119 12.50 -8.03 -12.74
N TYR A 120 13.00 -7.14 -11.89
CA TYR A 120 13.86 -7.47 -10.77
C TYR A 120 13.12 -7.12 -9.49
N CYS A 121 12.86 -8.13 -8.67
CA CYS A 121 12.34 -7.92 -7.34
C CYS A 121 13.24 -6.95 -6.58
N ALA A 122 12.68 -6.00 -5.83
CA ALA A 122 13.48 -5.27 -4.86
C ALA A 122 13.51 -6.06 -3.55
N CYS A 123 14.65 -6.01 -2.85
CA CYS A 123 14.81 -6.57 -1.52
C CYS A 123 14.71 -5.43 -0.50
N TRP A 124 13.51 -4.91 -0.29
CA TRP A 124 13.29 -3.99 0.81
C TRP A 124 13.27 -4.76 2.13
N THR A 125 13.82 -4.15 3.18
CA THR A 125 14.05 -4.80 4.48
C THR A 125 12.77 -5.42 5.05
N ASP A 126 11.65 -4.67 5.07
CA ASP A 126 10.39 -5.17 5.63
C ASP A 126 9.84 -6.40 4.87
N ALA A 127 10.03 -6.42 3.55
CA ALA A 127 9.50 -7.50 2.72
C ALA A 127 10.22 -8.82 2.94
N LEU A 128 11.55 -8.75 3.06
CA LEU A 128 12.41 -9.88 3.40
C LEU A 128 12.17 -10.41 4.80
N ILE A 129 11.78 -9.54 5.74
CA ILE A 129 11.59 -9.95 7.12
C ILE A 129 10.21 -10.58 7.34
N TYR A 130 9.12 -10.03 6.79
CA TYR A 130 7.78 -10.57 7.09
C TYR A 130 6.75 -10.52 5.96
N HIS A 131 6.84 -9.64 4.94
CA HIS A 131 5.77 -9.57 3.94
C HIS A 131 5.66 -10.85 3.12
N TYR A 132 6.79 -11.37 2.62
CA TYR A 132 6.81 -12.58 1.80
C TYR A 132 6.29 -13.79 2.58
N SER A 133 6.74 -13.94 3.83
CA SER A 133 6.30 -15.00 4.73
C SER A 133 4.83 -14.86 5.09
N GLN A 134 4.33 -13.64 5.34
CA GLN A 134 2.91 -13.40 5.62
C GLN A 134 2.03 -13.69 4.40
N ILE A 135 2.48 -13.35 3.19
CA ILE A 135 1.79 -13.71 1.95
C ILE A 135 1.72 -15.24 1.83
N GLN A 136 2.84 -15.95 2.05
CA GLN A 136 2.88 -17.41 1.98
C GLN A 136 1.99 -18.08 3.04
N TRP A 137 1.97 -17.56 4.28
CA TRP A 137 1.03 -18.01 5.31
C TRP A 137 -0.43 -17.93 4.86
N ASN A 138 -0.82 -16.81 4.23
CA ASN A 138 -2.17 -16.67 3.68
C ASN A 138 -2.44 -17.64 2.52
N GLU A 139 -1.43 -18.05 1.74
CA GLU A 139 -1.58 -18.99 0.62
C GLU A 139 -1.71 -20.45 1.06
N GLU A 140 -1.05 -20.81 2.15
CA GLU A 140 -0.95 -22.21 2.60
C GLU A 140 -1.97 -22.54 3.69
N TYR A 141 -2.35 -21.57 4.53
CA TYR A 141 -3.21 -21.78 5.68
C TYR A 141 -4.37 -20.78 5.75
N PRO A 142 -5.49 -21.15 6.38
CA PRO A 142 -6.42 -20.16 6.92
C PRO A 142 -5.74 -19.33 8.01
N VAL A 143 -6.41 -18.29 8.50
CA VAL A 143 -5.89 -17.49 9.62
C VAL A 143 -5.55 -18.38 10.84
N ILE A 144 -4.33 -18.26 11.35
CA ILE A 144 -3.80 -19.10 12.45
C ILE A 144 -3.83 -18.33 13.78
N PRO A 145 -4.38 -18.93 14.87
CA PRO A 145 -4.34 -18.34 16.19
C PRO A 145 -2.92 -18.05 16.69
N GLY A 146 -2.66 -16.81 17.10
CA GLY A 146 -1.39 -16.43 17.71
C GLY A 146 -0.18 -16.52 16.79
N MET A 147 -0.40 -16.52 15.47
CA MET A 147 0.67 -16.51 14.47
C MET A 147 1.67 -15.37 14.70
N ALA A 148 1.22 -14.25 15.25
CA ALA A 148 2.09 -13.12 15.56
C ALA A 148 2.96 -13.29 16.82
N ASN A 149 2.82 -14.37 17.59
CA ASN A 149 3.88 -14.73 18.55
C ASN A 149 5.15 -15.13 17.79
N LEU A 150 5.03 -15.79 16.62
CA LEU A 150 6.20 -16.20 15.82
C LEU A 150 6.95 -15.02 15.23
N GLU A 151 6.23 -14.00 14.80
CA GLU A 151 6.75 -12.78 14.19
C GLU A 151 5.70 -11.68 14.42
N ASP A 152 6.02 -10.74 15.30
CA ASP A 152 5.11 -9.72 15.83
C ASP A 152 4.50 -8.85 14.73
N ARG A 153 5.22 -8.58 13.64
CA ARG A 153 4.74 -7.79 12.50
C ARG A 153 3.61 -8.45 11.72
N PHE A 154 3.42 -9.78 11.85
CA PHE A 154 2.24 -10.44 11.29
C PHE A 154 0.93 -9.88 11.87
N ALA A 155 0.96 -9.36 13.11
CA ALA A 155 -0.20 -8.73 13.74
C ALA A 155 -0.61 -7.40 13.09
N PHE A 156 0.18 -6.80 12.21
CA PHE A 156 -0.31 -5.67 11.40
C PHE A 156 -1.47 -6.08 10.50
N ASN A 157 -1.61 -7.38 10.19
CA ASN A 157 -2.73 -7.98 9.46
C ASN A 157 -3.15 -7.13 8.24
N SER A 158 -2.18 -6.69 7.44
CA SER A 158 -2.46 -5.81 6.31
C SER A 158 -3.29 -6.55 5.26
N ASN A 159 -4.50 -6.05 5.00
CA ASN A 159 -5.36 -6.61 3.96
C ASN A 159 -4.74 -6.51 2.54
N TYR A 160 -3.72 -5.66 2.35
CA TYR A 160 -2.93 -5.66 1.12
C TYR A 160 -2.16 -6.98 0.91
N LEU A 161 -1.55 -7.52 1.97
CA LEU A 161 -0.79 -8.77 1.90
C LEU A 161 -1.74 -9.96 1.70
N LEU A 162 -2.92 -9.91 2.33
CA LEU A 162 -4.00 -10.87 2.07
C LEU A 162 -4.47 -10.82 0.61
N LEU A 163 -4.69 -9.62 0.06
CA LEU A 163 -5.11 -9.46 -1.33
C LEU A 163 -4.02 -9.88 -2.31
N SER A 164 -2.75 -9.67 -1.97
CA SER A 164 -1.62 -10.09 -2.79
C SER A 164 -1.50 -11.62 -2.89
N ALA A 165 -1.87 -12.36 -1.83
CA ALA A 165 -1.77 -13.83 -1.77
C ALA A 165 -2.50 -14.56 -2.91
N ILE A 166 -3.70 -14.07 -3.31
CA ILE A 166 -4.44 -14.68 -4.43
C ILE A 166 -3.84 -14.35 -5.80
N PHE A 167 -2.86 -13.45 -5.89
CA PHE A 167 -2.29 -12.93 -7.13
C PHE A 167 -0.79 -13.22 -7.29
N THR A 168 -0.22 -14.13 -6.51
CA THR A 168 1.21 -14.45 -6.62
C THR A 168 1.56 -15.39 -7.77
N PHE A 169 0.59 -16.17 -8.27
CA PHE A 169 0.82 -17.19 -9.30
C PHE A 169 1.90 -18.23 -8.93
N ARG A 170 2.17 -18.44 -7.62
CA ARG A 170 3.14 -19.44 -7.15
C ARG A 170 2.82 -20.84 -7.69
N PHE A 171 1.54 -21.18 -7.85
CA PHE A 171 1.06 -22.44 -8.44
C PHE A 171 1.51 -22.67 -9.89
N LEU A 172 1.78 -21.60 -10.65
CA LEU A 172 2.19 -21.67 -12.05
C LEU A 172 3.72 -21.60 -12.20
N LEU A 173 4.38 -20.87 -11.30
CA LEU A 173 5.79 -20.49 -11.44
C LEU A 173 6.74 -21.16 -10.45
N GLY A 174 6.21 -21.80 -9.40
CA GLY A 174 6.98 -22.28 -8.25
C GLY A 174 7.43 -21.17 -7.29
N GLU A 175 7.33 -19.90 -7.70
CA GLU A 175 7.76 -18.71 -6.96
C GLU A 175 6.71 -17.59 -7.08
N PRO A 176 6.57 -16.71 -6.07
CA PRO A 176 5.56 -15.66 -6.06
C PRO A 176 5.93 -14.46 -6.95
N LEU A 177 4.90 -13.85 -7.55
CA LEU A 177 4.93 -12.57 -8.24
C LEU A 177 4.19 -11.49 -7.44
N TYR A 178 4.76 -10.29 -7.38
CA TYR A 178 4.11 -9.15 -6.72
C TYR A 178 3.74 -8.09 -7.76
N ALA A 179 2.55 -8.24 -8.36
CA ALA A 179 2.14 -7.45 -9.53
C ALA A 179 0.97 -6.47 -9.28
N LEU A 180 0.36 -6.49 -8.09
CA LEU A 180 -0.84 -5.69 -7.77
C LEU A 180 -0.54 -4.18 -7.75
N GLN A 181 0.54 -3.80 -7.09
CA GLN A 181 1.02 -2.43 -6.96
C GLN A 181 1.44 -1.85 -8.32
N SER A 182 2.08 -2.65 -9.18
CA SER A 182 2.53 -2.19 -10.50
C SER A 182 1.38 -1.99 -11.50
N ILE A 183 0.35 -2.85 -11.48
CA ILE A 183 -0.85 -2.60 -12.30
C ILE A 183 -1.63 -1.38 -11.80
N LEU A 184 -1.76 -1.18 -10.48
CA LEU A 184 -2.40 0.02 -9.93
C LEU A 184 -1.63 1.29 -10.36
N PHE A 185 -0.30 1.25 -10.32
CA PHE A 185 0.56 2.34 -10.78
C PHE A 185 0.34 2.67 -12.25
N ILE A 186 0.28 1.64 -13.12
CA ILE A 186 0.00 1.83 -14.55
C ILE A 186 -1.36 2.52 -14.76
N LEU A 187 -2.40 2.13 -14.01
CA LEU A 187 -3.72 2.74 -14.13
C LEU A 187 -3.76 4.21 -13.67
N VAL A 188 -3.06 4.54 -12.58
CA VAL A 188 -2.94 5.92 -12.10
C VAL A 188 -2.12 6.76 -13.09
N MET A 189 -0.99 6.24 -13.55
CA MET A 189 -0.15 6.88 -14.56
C MET A 189 -0.94 7.15 -15.86
N PHE A 190 -1.65 6.15 -16.38
CA PHE A 190 -2.49 6.30 -17.57
C PHE A 190 -3.61 7.32 -17.39
N TRP A 191 -4.22 7.37 -16.20
CA TRP A 191 -5.18 8.42 -15.89
C TRP A 191 -4.53 9.81 -15.95
N ILE A 192 -3.38 10.02 -15.31
CA ILE A 192 -2.66 11.31 -15.31
C ILE A 192 -2.24 11.72 -16.72
N LEU A 193 -1.61 10.81 -17.48
CA LEU A 193 -1.18 11.08 -18.85
C LEU A 193 -2.37 11.46 -19.73
N LYS A 194 -3.50 10.75 -19.58
CA LYS A 194 -4.74 11.10 -20.28
C LYS A 194 -5.23 12.49 -19.89
N GLU A 195 -5.28 12.83 -18.60
CA GLU A 195 -5.74 14.15 -18.13
C GLU A 195 -4.87 15.29 -18.70
N VAL A 196 -3.55 15.10 -18.76
CA VAL A 196 -2.62 16.07 -19.37
C VAL A 196 -2.93 16.28 -20.85
N ILE A 197 -3.10 15.19 -21.60
CA ILE A 197 -3.37 15.23 -23.05
C ILE A 197 -4.73 15.87 -23.32
N THR A 198 -5.79 15.39 -22.67
CA THR A 198 -7.17 15.83 -22.96
C THR A 198 -7.47 17.23 -22.49
N SER A 199 -6.74 17.74 -21.49
CA SER A 199 -6.86 19.13 -21.04
C SER A 199 -6.14 20.13 -21.93
N GLY A 200 -5.45 19.70 -22.99
CA GLY A 200 -4.63 20.58 -23.82
C GLY A 200 -3.44 21.16 -23.05
N PHE A 201 -2.88 20.39 -22.11
CA PHE A 201 -1.76 20.81 -21.25
C PHE A 201 -2.10 22.02 -20.36
N HIS A 202 -3.26 21.96 -19.69
CA HIS A 202 -3.59 22.92 -18.64
C HIS A 202 -2.60 22.84 -17.47
N ILE A 203 -2.22 23.97 -16.88
CA ILE A 203 -1.14 24.06 -15.90
C ILE A 203 -1.32 23.12 -14.70
N SER A 204 -2.54 22.97 -14.16
CA SER A 204 -2.78 22.06 -13.03
C SER A 204 -2.53 20.59 -13.37
N ARG A 205 -2.74 20.16 -14.62
CA ARG A 205 -2.44 18.78 -15.03
C ARG A 205 -0.94 18.58 -15.26
N ILE A 206 -0.24 19.61 -15.71
CA ILE A 206 1.24 19.61 -15.80
C ILE A 206 1.84 19.50 -14.39
N ILE A 207 1.34 20.29 -13.43
CA ILE A 207 1.77 20.22 -12.02
C ILE A 207 1.49 18.83 -11.45
N LEU A 208 0.32 18.24 -11.73
CA LEU A 208 0.00 16.87 -11.34
C LEU A 208 1.04 15.87 -11.86
N LEU A 209 1.40 15.96 -13.15
CA LEU A 209 2.40 15.08 -13.75
C LEU A 209 3.77 15.22 -13.10
N PHE A 210 4.20 16.45 -12.83
CA PHE A 210 5.47 16.71 -12.15
C PHE A 210 5.48 16.16 -10.72
N ILE A 211 4.43 16.40 -9.94
CA ILE A 211 4.31 15.86 -8.57
C ILE A 211 4.25 14.32 -8.59
N PHE A 212 3.57 13.73 -9.57
CA PHE A 212 3.55 12.29 -9.75
C PHE A 212 4.94 11.72 -10.07
N LEU A 213 5.76 12.44 -10.85
CA LEU A 213 7.15 12.07 -11.08
C LEU A 213 7.97 12.11 -9.78
N CYS A 214 7.82 13.15 -8.96
CA CYS A 214 8.46 13.22 -7.64
C CYS A 214 8.01 12.05 -6.74
N PHE A 215 6.71 11.78 -6.68
CA PHE A 215 6.15 10.64 -5.96
C PHE A 215 6.77 9.32 -6.43
N PHE A 216 6.87 9.12 -7.76
CA PHE A 216 7.48 7.93 -8.33
C PHE A 216 8.94 7.80 -7.93
N ILE A 217 9.76 8.84 -8.10
CA ILE A 217 11.20 8.80 -7.78
C ILE A 217 11.44 8.34 -6.33
N LEU A 218 10.57 8.71 -5.41
CA LEU A 218 10.68 8.41 -3.98
C LEU A 218 10.18 7.03 -3.58
N ASN A 219 9.21 6.50 -4.31
CA ASN A 219 8.53 5.25 -3.97
C ASN A 219 8.80 4.16 -5.01
N ALA A 220 9.73 4.39 -5.95
CA ALA A 220 9.97 3.50 -7.07
C ALA A 220 10.38 2.10 -6.61
N ASP A 221 11.25 2.00 -5.59
CA ASP A 221 11.72 0.70 -5.09
C ASP A 221 10.57 -0.14 -4.52
N PHE A 222 9.56 0.49 -3.91
CA PHE A 222 8.36 -0.18 -3.41
C PHE A 222 7.45 -0.71 -4.52
N LEU A 223 7.61 -0.25 -5.77
CA LEU A 223 6.82 -0.72 -6.91
C LEU A 223 7.18 -2.15 -7.33
N ALA A 224 8.43 -2.55 -7.10
CA ALA A 224 8.96 -3.88 -7.44
C ALA A 224 9.02 -4.82 -6.22
N ASP A 225 8.28 -4.50 -5.16
CA ASP A 225 8.33 -5.19 -3.87
C ASP A 225 6.94 -5.24 -3.19
N SER A 226 6.76 -6.07 -2.17
CA SER A 226 5.53 -6.22 -1.40
C SER A 226 5.35 -5.20 -0.26
N SER A 227 6.03 -4.06 -0.30
CA SER A 227 5.88 -3.00 0.69
C SER A 227 4.40 -2.64 0.95
N THR A 228 4.01 -2.62 2.22
CA THR A 228 2.64 -2.25 2.65
C THR A 228 2.30 -0.78 2.42
N ASP A 229 3.26 0.02 1.93
CA ASP A 229 3.15 1.47 1.84
C ASP A 229 2.68 1.93 0.46
N ILE A 230 3.04 1.22 -0.60
CA ILE A 230 2.86 1.69 -1.98
C ILE A 230 1.39 1.77 -2.39
N VAL A 231 0.61 0.70 -2.15
CA VAL A 231 -0.81 0.64 -2.54
C VAL A 231 -1.66 1.69 -1.82
N PRO A 232 -1.63 1.81 -0.47
CA PRO A 232 -2.42 2.83 0.20
C PRO A 232 -2.01 4.25 -0.20
N ASN A 233 -0.71 4.55 -0.29
CA ASN A 233 -0.24 5.88 -0.70
C ASN A 233 -0.64 6.22 -2.14
N LEU A 234 -0.55 5.27 -3.07
CA LEU A 234 -0.93 5.49 -4.46
C LEU A 234 -2.44 5.70 -4.63
N CYS A 235 -3.27 4.92 -3.91
CA CYS A 235 -4.71 5.12 -3.85
C CYS A 235 -5.08 6.49 -3.27
N VAL A 236 -4.44 6.90 -2.17
CA VAL A 236 -4.66 8.22 -1.55
C VAL A 236 -4.22 9.34 -2.48
N PHE A 237 -3.04 9.25 -3.09
CA PHE A 237 -2.56 10.24 -4.04
C PHE A 237 -3.53 10.41 -5.21
N TYR A 238 -3.94 9.31 -5.84
CA TYR A 238 -4.94 9.31 -6.91
C TYR A 238 -6.26 9.93 -6.45
N PHE A 239 -6.74 9.53 -5.27
CA PHE A 239 -7.99 10.04 -4.69
C PHE A 239 -7.93 11.56 -4.53
N ILE A 240 -6.88 12.09 -3.89
CA ILE A 240 -6.73 13.53 -3.68
C ILE A 240 -6.61 14.25 -5.03
N ALA A 241 -5.81 13.72 -5.96
CA ALA A 241 -5.65 14.31 -7.28
C ALA A 241 -6.98 14.36 -8.06
N ARG A 242 -7.75 13.27 -8.03
CA ARG A 242 -9.03 13.15 -8.70
C ARG A 242 -10.05 14.18 -8.21
N PHE A 243 -10.18 14.34 -6.90
CA PHE A 243 -11.15 15.26 -6.30
C PHE A 243 -10.65 16.71 -6.21
N THR A 244 -9.34 16.94 -6.32
CA THR A 244 -8.77 18.27 -6.57
C THR A 244 -9.11 18.74 -7.98
N LEU A 245 -8.94 17.88 -8.98
CA LEU A 245 -9.20 18.23 -10.38
C LEU A 245 -10.68 18.38 -10.71
N TYR A 246 -11.55 17.68 -9.98
CA TYR A 246 -12.99 17.58 -10.24
C TYR A 246 -13.78 17.68 -8.93
N PRO A 247 -13.77 18.84 -8.27
CA PRO A 247 -14.37 19.01 -6.93
C PRO A 247 -15.88 18.78 -6.89
N GLU A 248 -16.59 18.97 -8.00
CA GLU A 248 -18.01 18.70 -8.13
C GLU A 248 -18.37 17.21 -7.94
N LEU A 249 -17.38 16.31 -8.02
CA LEU A 249 -17.58 14.88 -7.82
C LEU A 249 -17.60 14.48 -6.35
N LEU A 250 -17.12 15.34 -5.42
CA LEU A 250 -17.08 15.04 -3.99
C LEU A 250 -18.47 14.76 -3.41
N ASN A 251 -19.53 15.31 -4.00
CA ASN A 251 -20.92 15.06 -3.57
C ASN A 251 -21.68 14.09 -4.49
N LYS A 252 -21.02 13.53 -5.51
CA LYS A 252 -21.64 12.69 -6.56
C LYS A 252 -21.04 11.28 -6.65
N ARG A 253 -19.99 10.99 -5.89
CA ARG A 253 -19.25 9.73 -5.89
C ARG A 253 -19.19 9.15 -4.49
N ASN A 254 -20.37 9.04 -3.87
CA ASN A 254 -20.52 8.71 -2.46
C ASN A 254 -19.88 7.35 -2.14
N LEU A 255 -20.06 6.36 -3.02
CA LEU A 255 -19.52 5.02 -2.81
C LEU A 255 -17.99 5.03 -2.66
N LEU A 256 -17.28 5.60 -3.63
CA LEU A 256 -15.80 5.65 -3.61
C LEU A 256 -15.27 6.47 -2.43
N ILE A 257 -15.85 7.65 -2.19
CA ILE A 257 -15.39 8.56 -1.12
C ILE A 257 -15.62 7.96 0.26
N PHE A 258 -16.71 7.22 0.43
CA PHE A 258 -17.00 6.56 1.69
C PHE A 258 -16.13 5.33 1.92
N ILE A 259 -16.07 4.42 0.94
CA ILE A 259 -15.52 3.07 1.17
C ILE A 259 -14.00 3.01 1.06
N LEU A 260 -13.37 3.86 0.23
CA LEU A 260 -11.94 3.79 -0.01
C LEU A 260 -11.13 4.12 1.26
N PRO A 261 -11.34 5.25 1.98
CA PRO A 261 -10.58 5.53 3.19
C PRO A 261 -10.71 4.42 4.25
N ILE A 262 -11.91 3.88 4.44
CA ILE A 262 -12.20 2.79 5.38
C ILE A 262 -11.43 1.52 4.99
N THR A 263 -11.44 1.18 3.71
CA THR A 263 -10.69 0.02 3.18
C THR A 263 -9.20 0.21 3.43
N LEU A 264 -8.65 1.38 3.12
CA LEU A 264 -7.21 1.63 3.26
C LEU A 264 -6.76 1.65 4.72
N CYS A 265 -7.64 1.91 5.69
CA CYS A 265 -7.31 1.72 7.11
C CYS A 265 -6.94 0.26 7.44
N THR A 266 -7.58 -0.71 6.77
CA THR A 266 -7.24 -2.14 6.92
C THR A 266 -5.94 -2.53 6.20
N PHE A 267 -5.42 -1.65 5.35
CA PHE A 267 -4.11 -1.82 4.70
C PHE A 267 -3.04 -1.19 5.56
N LYS A 268 -3.31 0.04 6.04
CA LYS A 268 -2.41 0.84 6.85
C LYS A 268 -3.17 1.88 7.68
N MET A 269 -2.96 1.86 8.99
CA MET A 269 -3.64 2.76 9.94
C MET A 269 -3.29 4.24 9.76
N SER A 270 -2.17 4.59 9.10
CA SER A 270 -1.81 5.99 8.81
C SER A 270 -2.84 6.72 7.93
N VAL A 271 -3.72 5.98 7.23
CA VAL A 271 -4.79 6.54 6.40
C VAL A 271 -6.05 6.90 7.22
N PHE A 272 -6.13 6.48 8.49
CA PHE A 272 -7.32 6.66 9.34
C PHE A 272 -7.93 8.06 9.33
N PRO A 273 -7.16 9.15 9.42
CA PRO A 273 -7.74 10.49 9.40
C PRO A 273 -8.48 10.85 8.11
N LEU A 274 -8.21 10.19 6.96
CA LEU A 274 -9.00 10.40 5.75
C LEU A 274 -10.45 9.91 5.87
N CYS A 275 -10.78 9.09 6.89
CA CYS A 275 -12.16 8.70 7.19
C CYS A 275 -13.07 9.86 7.61
N PHE A 276 -12.54 11.08 7.88
CA PHE A 276 -13.38 12.28 7.98
C PHE A 276 -14.23 12.51 6.73
N LEU A 277 -13.73 12.13 5.55
CA LEU A 277 -14.51 12.16 4.30
C LEU A 277 -15.63 11.13 4.30
N SER A 278 -15.39 9.93 4.82
CA SER A 278 -16.42 8.92 4.99
C SER A 278 -17.51 9.37 5.95
N ILE A 279 -17.14 10.02 7.07
CA ILE A 279 -18.09 10.62 8.01
C ILE A 279 -18.93 11.71 7.33
N TYR A 280 -18.30 12.59 6.54
CA TYR A 280 -19.01 13.62 5.78
C TYR A 280 -20.05 13.02 4.81
N ILE A 281 -19.66 12.01 4.03
CA ILE A 281 -20.58 11.33 3.11
C ILE A 281 -21.70 10.62 3.86
N LEU A 282 -21.40 10.00 5.00
CA LEU A 282 -22.42 9.35 5.82
C LEU A 282 -23.45 10.35 6.36
N PHE A 283 -22.99 11.48 6.87
CA PHE A 283 -23.89 12.54 7.32
C PHE A 283 -24.76 13.06 6.17
N SER A 284 -24.18 13.25 4.98
CA SER A 284 -24.95 13.62 3.79
C SER A 284 -25.96 12.55 3.39
N ALA A 285 -25.60 11.26 3.49
CA ALA A 285 -26.44 10.13 3.15
C ALA A 285 -27.63 9.96 4.12
N ILE A 286 -27.39 10.09 5.43
CA ILE A 286 -28.43 10.00 6.48
C ILE A 286 -29.47 11.10 6.30
N ASN A 287 -29.04 12.31 5.97
CA ASN A 287 -29.93 13.45 5.73
C ASN A 287 -30.59 13.44 4.35
N SER A 288 -30.27 12.46 3.51
CA SER A 288 -30.87 12.33 2.18
C SER A 288 -32.23 11.65 2.25
N LYS A 289 -33.09 11.87 1.24
CA LYS A 289 -34.35 11.13 1.10
C LYS A 289 -34.15 9.63 0.79
N ARG A 290 -32.91 9.18 0.51
CA ARG A 290 -32.58 7.82 0.07
C ARG A 290 -32.17 6.95 1.25
N LYS A 291 -33.13 6.39 1.99
CA LYS A 291 -32.88 5.59 3.20
C LYS A 291 -31.97 4.35 2.97
N ALA A 292 -31.96 3.78 1.77
CA ALA A 292 -31.10 2.64 1.43
C ALA A 292 -29.61 3.00 1.32
N LEU A 293 -29.29 4.27 1.02
CA LEU A 293 -27.92 4.74 0.83
C LEU A 293 -27.07 4.59 2.10
N PRO A 294 -27.42 5.21 3.26
CA PRO A 294 -26.60 5.07 4.47
C PRO A 294 -26.54 3.61 4.96
N VAL A 295 -27.61 2.84 4.80
CA VAL A 295 -27.64 1.41 5.17
C VAL A 295 -26.62 0.61 4.35
N PHE A 296 -26.57 0.80 3.03
CA PHE A 296 -25.61 0.11 2.17
C PHE A 296 -24.16 0.49 2.52
N LEU A 297 -23.91 1.78 2.73
CA LEU A 297 -22.59 2.30 3.10
C LEU A 297 -22.12 1.71 4.43
N ILE A 298 -22.94 1.82 5.49
CA ILE A 298 -22.63 1.27 6.81
C ILE A 298 -22.39 -0.23 6.72
N THR A 299 -23.29 -0.98 6.07
CA THR A 299 -23.16 -2.45 5.94
C THR A 299 -21.84 -2.82 5.25
N SER A 300 -21.49 -2.14 4.16
CA SER A 300 -20.25 -2.39 3.43
C SER A 300 -19.01 -2.11 4.28
N ALA A 301 -19.00 -0.98 5.01
CA ALA A 301 -17.91 -0.64 5.91
C ALA A 301 -17.79 -1.63 7.08
N THR A 302 -18.92 -2.00 7.69
CA THR A 302 -18.96 -2.98 8.79
C THR A 302 -18.42 -4.32 8.33
N LEU A 303 -18.79 -4.80 7.13
CA LEU A 303 -18.25 -6.06 6.60
C LEU A 303 -16.72 -5.99 6.42
N ILE A 304 -16.19 -4.93 5.83
CA ILE A 304 -14.74 -4.76 5.64
C ILE A 304 -14.00 -4.71 6.98
N VAL A 305 -14.45 -3.87 7.91
CA VAL A 305 -13.76 -3.61 9.18
C VAL A 305 -13.91 -4.81 10.12
N SER A 306 -15.12 -5.35 10.30
CA SER A 306 -15.34 -6.47 11.22
C SER A 306 -14.56 -7.72 10.84
N LEU A 307 -14.49 -8.07 9.54
CA LEU A 307 -13.71 -9.22 9.08
C LEU A 307 -12.21 -9.02 9.32
N TRP A 308 -11.72 -7.80 9.11
CA TRP A 308 -10.33 -7.46 9.44
C TRP A 308 -10.05 -7.55 10.95
N LEU A 309 -10.96 -7.04 11.79
CA LEU A 309 -10.86 -7.12 13.25
C LEU A 309 -10.88 -8.56 13.76
N VAL A 310 -11.78 -9.41 13.24
CA VAL A 310 -11.83 -10.84 13.61
C VAL A 310 -10.52 -11.53 13.27
N ARG A 311 -9.97 -11.31 12.07
CA ARG A 311 -8.64 -11.83 11.70
C ARG A 311 -7.57 -11.35 12.66
N ASN A 312 -7.59 -10.06 13.03
CA ASN A 312 -6.57 -9.50 13.90
C ASN A 312 -6.60 -10.15 15.31
N VAL A 313 -7.79 -10.33 15.87
CA VAL A 313 -8.00 -11.02 17.15
C VAL A 313 -7.50 -12.48 17.08
N ILE A 314 -7.72 -13.18 15.97
CA ILE A 314 -7.19 -14.54 15.80
C ILE A 314 -5.65 -14.48 15.73
N ILE A 315 -5.07 -13.60 14.91
CA ILE A 315 -3.62 -13.53 14.69
C ILE A 315 -2.83 -13.16 15.96
N CYS A 316 -3.34 -12.25 16.79
CA CYS A 316 -2.56 -11.66 17.89
C CYS A 316 -3.30 -11.51 19.24
N GLY A 317 -4.61 -11.76 19.29
CA GLY A 317 -5.43 -11.59 20.49
C GLY A 317 -5.89 -10.15 20.77
N TYR A 318 -5.42 -9.15 20.01
CA TYR A 318 -5.84 -7.75 20.12
C TYR A 318 -6.85 -7.36 19.05
N LEU A 319 -7.72 -6.40 19.36
CA LEU A 319 -8.68 -5.86 18.40
C LEU A 319 -7.96 -5.09 17.27
N VAL A 320 -7.04 -4.21 17.62
CA VAL A 320 -6.17 -3.45 16.70
C VAL A 320 -4.74 -3.50 17.24
N TYR A 321 -3.82 -4.12 16.52
CA TYR A 321 -2.41 -4.16 16.93
C TYR A 321 -1.64 -2.97 16.33
N PRO A 322 -0.69 -2.33 17.04
CA PRO A 322 -0.24 -2.61 18.42
C PRO A 322 -0.95 -1.76 19.51
N LEU A 323 -2.25 -1.47 19.36
CA LEU A 323 -3.01 -0.70 20.36
C LEU A 323 -3.38 -1.58 21.56
N SER A 324 -2.43 -1.75 22.49
CA SER A 324 -2.65 -2.51 23.73
C SER A 324 -3.64 -1.85 24.68
N GLU A 325 -4.04 -0.60 24.46
CA GLU A 325 -5.06 0.07 25.27
C GLU A 325 -6.48 -0.45 24.99
N LEU A 326 -6.72 -1.01 23.80
CA LEU A 326 -8.00 -1.61 23.41
C LEU A 326 -7.96 -3.11 23.66
N ASP A 327 -7.86 -3.46 24.95
CA ASP A 327 -7.70 -4.83 25.40
C ASP A 327 -9.02 -5.43 25.92
N ILE A 328 -9.71 -6.15 25.03
CA ILE A 328 -11.05 -6.69 25.29
C ILE A 328 -11.04 -8.22 25.50
N PHE A 329 -10.00 -8.89 25.00
CA PHE A 329 -9.95 -10.36 24.93
C PHE A 329 -8.76 -10.94 25.71
N SER A 330 -8.95 -12.16 26.20
CA SER A 330 -7.99 -12.88 27.07
C SER A 330 -7.68 -14.29 26.55
N PHE A 331 -7.53 -14.44 25.23
CA PHE A 331 -7.17 -15.72 24.61
C PHE A 331 -5.77 -16.18 25.03
N ASP A 332 -5.55 -17.49 25.08
CA ASP A 332 -4.27 -18.07 25.52
C ASP A 332 -3.10 -17.81 24.56
N TRP A 333 -3.40 -17.40 23.32
CA TRP A 333 -2.42 -17.05 22.28
C TRP A 333 -2.14 -15.56 22.14
N LYS A 334 -2.76 -14.74 22.99
CA LYS A 334 -2.60 -13.29 22.92
C LYS A 334 -1.15 -12.87 23.18
N ILE A 335 -0.65 -11.94 22.38
CA ILE A 335 0.70 -11.39 22.53
C ILE A 335 0.81 -10.67 23.90
N PRO A 336 1.94 -10.79 24.62
CA PRO A 336 2.17 -10.03 25.85
C PRO A 336 2.09 -8.51 25.63
N ALA A 337 1.56 -7.78 26.62
CA ALA A 337 1.30 -6.34 26.47
C ALA A 337 2.59 -5.53 26.27
N GLY A 338 3.71 -5.97 26.87
CA GLY A 338 5.02 -5.38 26.71
C GLY A 338 5.50 -5.37 25.26
N ILE A 339 5.27 -6.46 24.51
CA ILE A 339 5.63 -6.55 23.08
C ILE A 339 4.82 -5.53 22.26
N ALA A 340 3.51 -5.45 22.49
CA ALA A 340 2.66 -4.48 21.80
C ALA A 340 3.10 -3.02 22.10
N LYS A 341 3.46 -2.71 23.35
CA LYS A 341 3.95 -1.37 23.71
C LYS A 341 5.29 -1.04 23.04
N ILE A 342 6.25 -1.96 23.05
CA ILE A 342 7.54 -1.78 22.35
C ILE A 342 7.31 -1.55 20.85
N GLN A 343 6.42 -2.35 20.23
CA GLN A 343 6.10 -2.18 18.83
C GLN A 343 5.60 -0.77 18.51
N LYS A 344 4.67 -0.28 19.33
CA LYS A 344 4.04 1.03 19.16
C LYS A 344 5.03 2.16 19.40
N GLU A 345 5.68 2.16 20.55
CA GLU A 345 6.45 3.30 21.04
C GLU A 345 7.86 3.34 20.44
N ILE A 346 8.55 2.20 20.40
CA ILE A 346 9.94 2.13 19.97
C ILE A 346 10.05 1.79 18.48
N ALA A 347 9.59 0.60 18.08
CA ALA A 347 9.85 0.08 16.74
C ALA A 347 9.17 0.90 15.62
N ILE A 348 8.06 1.57 15.92
CA ILE A 348 7.36 2.45 14.97
C ILE A 348 7.66 3.93 15.25
N SER A 349 7.26 4.44 16.43
CA SER A 349 7.27 5.88 16.71
C SER A 349 8.68 6.46 16.81
N VAL A 350 9.53 5.90 17.68
CA VAL A 350 10.91 6.38 17.87
C VAL A 350 11.72 6.25 16.58
N PHE A 351 11.62 5.12 15.87
CA PHE A 351 12.27 4.92 14.58
C PHE A 351 11.86 6.00 13.56
N ALA A 352 10.55 6.24 13.39
CA ALA A 352 10.05 7.23 12.45
C ALA A 352 10.46 8.67 12.83
N LYS A 353 10.44 9.01 14.14
CA LYS A 353 10.90 10.31 14.64
C LYS A 353 12.39 10.52 14.42
N GLY A 354 13.20 9.46 14.54
CA GLY A 354 14.63 9.48 14.23
C GLY A 354 14.88 9.85 12.76
N LEU A 355 14.20 9.16 11.83
CA LEU A 355 14.30 9.46 10.39
C LEU A 355 13.77 10.87 10.05
N PHE A 356 12.72 11.32 10.72
CA PHE A 356 12.21 12.67 10.55
C PHE A 356 13.22 13.73 11.01
N LYS A 357 13.81 13.54 12.20
CA LYS A 357 14.87 14.41 12.73
C LYS A 357 16.04 14.48 11.76
N ASP A 358 16.50 13.32 11.28
CA ASP A 358 17.55 13.23 10.27
C ASP A 358 17.18 13.99 8.99
N THR A 359 15.91 13.90 8.56
CA THR A 359 15.41 14.65 7.40
C THR A 359 15.51 16.17 7.60
N LEU A 360 15.25 16.66 8.82
CA LEU A 360 15.32 18.09 9.15
C LEU A 360 16.76 18.59 9.31
N THR A 361 17.64 17.79 9.90
CA THR A 361 19.01 18.21 10.26
C THR A 361 20.05 17.80 9.23
N PHE A 362 19.71 16.96 8.25
CA PHE A 362 20.65 16.37 7.29
C PHE A 362 21.81 15.59 7.93
N TYR A 363 21.62 15.03 9.13
CA TYR A 363 22.68 14.41 9.93
C TYR A 363 23.37 13.23 9.21
N PHE A 364 22.61 12.42 8.46
CA PHE A 364 23.12 11.34 7.63
C PHE A 364 24.17 11.83 6.62
N PHE A 365 23.93 12.99 6.00
CA PHE A 365 24.83 13.53 4.97
C PHE A 365 26.05 14.22 5.56
N GLU A 366 25.93 14.80 6.76
CA GLU A 366 27.10 15.28 7.51
C GLU A 366 28.09 14.14 7.76
N ARG A 367 27.59 12.94 8.09
CA ARG A 367 28.42 11.75 8.32
C ARG A 367 28.88 11.06 7.04
N SER A 368 28.01 10.96 6.03
CA SER A 368 28.17 10.02 4.90
C SER A 368 28.48 10.70 3.57
N GLY A 369 28.42 12.04 3.51
CA GLY A 369 28.78 12.85 2.35
C GLY A 369 27.63 13.10 1.35
N TYR A 370 27.39 14.38 1.05
CA TYR A 370 26.31 14.84 0.16
C TYR A 370 26.43 14.35 -1.29
N LEU A 371 27.65 14.36 -1.85
CA LEU A 371 27.89 14.01 -3.25
C LEU A 371 27.79 12.51 -3.54
N THR A 372 27.93 11.66 -2.53
CA THR A 372 27.81 10.21 -2.65
C THR A 372 26.34 9.80 -2.79
N TYR A 373 25.45 10.49 -2.07
CA TYR A 373 24.04 10.13 -1.94
C TYR A 373 23.10 11.16 -2.61
N LYS A 374 23.46 11.65 -3.80
CA LYS A 374 22.74 12.76 -4.49
C LYS A 374 21.23 12.59 -4.63
N LEU A 375 20.76 11.39 -4.99
CA LEU A 375 19.32 11.12 -5.13
C LEU A 375 18.63 11.13 -3.76
N PHE A 376 19.26 10.55 -2.74
CA PHE A 376 18.74 10.58 -1.37
C PHE A 376 18.73 12.00 -0.79
N PHE A 377 19.70 12.82 -1.14
CA PHE A 377 19.75 14.24 -0.78
C PHE A 377 18.63 15.04 -1.46
N LEU A 378 18.40 14.82 -2.76
CA LEU A 378 17.26 15.41 -3.47
C LEU A 378 15.93 15.01 -2.81
N ASN A 379 15.82 13.76 -2.37
CA ASN A 379 14.62 13.27 -1.68
C ASN A 379 14.35 14.04 -0.38
N HIS A 380 15.40 14.34 0.40
CA HIS A 380 15.30 15.17 1.61
C HIS A 380 14.81 16.58 1.30
N ILE A 381 15.38 17.22 0.28
CA ILE A 381 14.95 18.56 -0.14
C ILE A 381 13.48 18.56 -0.57
N LEU A 382 13.07 17.58 -1.39
CA LEU A 382 11.69 17.47 -1.85
C LEU A 382 10.72 17.23 -0.68
N ALA A 383 11.11 16.43 0.31
CA ALA A 383 10.35 16.21 1.54
C ALA A 383 10.16 17.52 2.33
N LEU A 384 11.26 18.22 2.60
CA LEU A 384 11.24 19.50 3.33
C LEU A 384 10.39 20.57 2.64
N LEU A 385 10.55 20.73 1.33
CA LEU A 385 9.72 21.65 0.55
C LEU A 385 8.24 21.28 0.63
N SER A 386 7.92 19.99 0.61
CA SER A 386 6.54 19.52 0.76
C SER A 386 5.98 19.86 2.14
N TYR A 387 6.76 19.67 3.20
CA TYR A 387 6.37 20.03 4.57
C TYR A 387 6.14 21.54 4.71
N LEU A 388 7.05 22.36 4.16
CA LEU A 388 6.91 23.82 4.18
C LEU A 388 5.65 24.29 3.46
N ILE A 389 5.33 23.73 2.29
CA ILE A 389 4.10 24.06 1.55
C ILE A 389 2.86 23.75 2.38
N ILE A 390 2.83 22.61 3.06
CA ILE A 390 1.70 22.19 3.91
C ILE A 390 1.58 23.06 5.16
N ILE A 391 2.69 23.36 5.83
CA ILE A 391 2.70 24.21 7.05
C ILE A 391 2.25 25.63 6.73
N LEU A 392 2.65 26.17 5.57
CA LEU A 392 2.27 27.52 5.15
C LEU A 392 0.87 27.60 4.52
N SER A 393 0.23 26.46 4.21
CA SER A 393 -1.05 26.45 3.49
C SER A 393 -2.21 27.16 4.19
N PRO A 394 -2.34 27.19 5.53
CA PRO A 394 -3.39 27.97 6.18
C PRO A 394 -3.31 29.47 5.84
N PHE A 395 -2.10 30.03 5.78
CA PHE A 395 -1.88 31.44 5.42
C PHE A 395 -2.19 31.70 3.95
N ILE A 396 -1.78 30.78 3.06
CA ILE A 396 -2.06 30.85 1.62
C ILE A 396 -3.59 30.86 1.38
N LEU A 397 -4.33 29.97 2.05
CA LEU A 397 -5.77 29.89 1.92
C LEU A 397 -6.48 31.09 2.54
N LEU A 398 -6.03 31.57 3.70
CA LEU A 398 -6.57 32.76 4.35
C LEU A 398 -6.38 34.00 3.45
N TYR A 399 -5.18 34.20 2.93
CA TYR A 399 -4.89 35.29 1.97
C TYR A 399 -5.81 35.21 0.76
N HIS A 400 -5.96 34.01 0.17
CA HIS A 400 -6.83 33.83 -0.98
C HIS A 400 -8.30 34.11 -0.66
N PHE A 401 -8.79 33.69 0.51
CA PHE A 401 -10.16 33.94 0.96
C PHE A 401 -10.43 35.44 1.19
N LEU A 402 -9.49 36.15 1.82
CA LEU A 402 -9.63 37.58 2.13
C LEU A 402 -9.54 38.47 0.88
N TYR A 403 -8.65 38.13 -0.07
CA TYR A 403 -8.33 39.02 -1.20
C TYR A 403 -8.95 38.60 -2.54
N ARG A 404 -9.46 37.36 -2.69
CA ARG A 404 -10.13 36.92 -3.94
C ARG A 404 -11.64 36.71 -3.77
N LYS A 405 -12.41 37.75 -4.12
CA LYS A 405 -13.89 37.77 -4.07
C LYS A 405 -14.64 36.78 -5.01
N ASN A 406 -13.95 36.08 -5.92
CA ASN A 406 -14.57 35.25 -6.96
C ASN A 406 -14.38 33.73 -6.76
N VAL A 407 -14.47 33.23 -5.53
CA VAL A 407 -14.56 31.78 -5.32
C VAL A 407 -15.98 31.33 -5.69
N ASN A 408 -16.09 30.41 -6.66
CA ASN A 408 -17.36 29.74 -6.99
C ASN A 408 -18.00 29.16 -5.72
N LYS A 409 -19.01 29.85 -5.19
CA LYS A 409 -19.64 29.59 -3.88
C LYS A 409 -20.29 28.20 -3.75
N ILE A 410 -20.36 27.41 -4.82
CA ILE A 410 -21.04 26.11 -4.83
C ILE A 410 -20.13 24.96 -4.38
N ASN A 411 -18.81 25.01 -4.65
CA ASN A 411 -17.90 23.87 -4.44
C ASN A 411 -16.90 24.04 -3.28
N TRP A 412 -16.93 25.17 -2.55
CA TRP A 412 -15.95 25.43 -1.49
C TRP A 412 -16.12 24.52 -0.27
N LYS A 413 -17.36 24.14 0.10
CA LYS A 413 -17.58 23.30 1.30
C LYS A 413 -16.94 21.91 1.17
N PRO A 414 -17.16 21.13 0.10
CA PRO A 414 -16.51 19.82 -0.04
C PRO A 414 -14.99 19.94 -0.15
N GLN A 415 -14.48 20.96 -0.85
CA GLN A 415 -13.04 21.20 -0.94
C GLN A 415 -12.42 21.57 0.41
N LEU A 416 -13.12 22.36 1.23
CA LEU A 416 -12.68 22.68 2.59
C LEU A 416 -12.63 21.43 3.46
N ILE A 417 -13.62 20.53 3.35
CA ILE A 417 -13.64 19.27 4.09
C ILE A 417 -12.48 18.37 3.64
N LEU A 418 -12.19 18.30 2.35
CA LEU A 418 -10.99 17.63 1.83
C LEU A 418 -9.73 18.23 2.44
N TYR A 419 -9.57 19.56 2.41
CA TYR A 419 -8.43 20.25 3.00
C TYR A 419 -8.27 19.96 4.50
N ILE A 420 -9.34 20.05 5.28
CA ILE A 420 -9.32 19.73 6.72
C ILE A 420 -8.87 18.28 6.93
N SER A 421 -9.41 17.35 6.14
CA SER A 421 -9.01 15.93 6.23
C SER A 421 -7.52 15.74 5.93
N LEU A 422 -6.96 16.49 4.97
CA LEU A 422 -5.54 16.46 4.64
C LEU A 422 -4.66 17.01 5.76
N ILE A 423 -5.04 18.16 6.35
CA ILE A 423 -4.29 18.75 7.46
C ILE A 423 -4.35 17.87 8.70
N VAL A 424 -5.51 17.31 9.03
CA VAL A 424 -5.62 16.36 10.16
C VAL A 424 -4.80 15.10 9.89
N SER A 425 -4.75 14.61 8.65
CA SER A 425 -3.89 13.49 8.27
C SER A 425 -2.40 13.81 8.43
N PHE A 426 -1.98 15.01 8.02
CA PHE A 426 -0.60 15.47 8.19
C PHE A 426 -0.20 15.64 9.66
N ILE A 427 -1.07 16.23 10.49
CA ILE A 427 -0.84 16.37 11.93
C ILE A 427 -0.77 14.99 12.60
N TYR A 428 -1.68 14.08 12.26
CA TYR A 428 -1.66 12.71 12.77
C TYR A 428 -0.33 12.01 12.43
N TRP A 429 0.10 12.09 11.16
CA TRP A 429 1.39 11.55 10.74
C TRP A 429 2.56 12.17 11.54
N LEU A 430 2.55 13.49 11.74
CA LEU A 430 3.60 14.22 12.46
C LEU A 430 3.72 13.76 13.93
N LEU A 431 2.58 13.51 14.59
CA LEU A 431 2.54 13.14 16.01
C LEU A 431 2.95 11.68 16.26
N PHE A 432 2.51 10.76 15.40
CA PHE A 432 2.62 9.33 15.66
C PHE A 432 3.81 8.65 14.97
N ALA A 433 4.04 8.91 13.69
CA ALA A 433 5.09 8.22 12.94
C ALA A 433 5.54 9.03 11.70
N PRO A 434 6.35 10.10 11.90
CA PRO A 434 6.69 11.08 10.86
C PRO A 434 7.72 10.60 9.81
N ASP A 435 7.62 9.36 9.34
CA ASP A 435 8.39 8.86 8.21
C ASP A 435 7.63 9.12 6.90
N ILE A 436 8.26 9.78 5.93
CA ILE A 436 7.63 10.14 4.65
C ILE A 436 7.02 8.93 3.93
N ARG A 437 7.60 7.73 4.07
CA ARG A 437 7.07 6.51 3.43
C ARG A 437 5.67 6.15 3.94
N PHE A 438 5.34 6.54 5.17
CA PHE A 438 4.05 6.22 5.80
C PHE A 438 2.88 7.11 5.34
N ALA A 439 3.18 8.26 4.74
CA ALA A 439 2.17 9.23 4.33
C ALA A 439 2.47 9.91 2.98
N SER A 440 3.33 9.33 2.13
CA SER A 440 3.77 9.95 0.87
C SER A 440 2.58 10.33 -0.02
N GLY A 441 1.51 9.51 -0.05
CA GLY A 441 0.29 9.81 -0.79
C GLY A 441 -0.45 11.03 -0.27
N ILE A 442 -0.53 11.18 1.06
CA ILE A 442 -1.12 12.35 1.73
C ILE A 442 -0.28 13.58 1.48
N ILE A 443 1.05 13.50 1.64
CA ILE A 443 1.98 14.62 1.51
C ILE A 443 1.97 15.15 0.07
N TYR A 444 2.26 14.31 -0.92
CA TYR A 444 2.28 14.73 -2.33
C TYR A 444 0.89 15.11 -2.85
N GLY A 445 -0.16 14.42 -2.40
CA GLY A 445 -1.54 14.80 -2.69
C GLY A 445 -1.91 16.17 -2.12
N SER A 446 -1.46 16.49 -0.90
CA SER A 446 -1.69 17.78 -0.25
C SER A 446 -0.94 18.90 -0.96
N VAL A 447 0.34 18.68 -1.31
CA VAL A 447 1.11 19.64 -2.12
C VAL A 447 0.38 19.90 -3.44
N PHE A 448 -0.09 18.85 -4.12
CA PHE A 448 -0.87 19.00 -5.33
C PHE A 448 -2.17 19.80 -5.11
N PHE A 449 -2.92 19.51 -4.05
CA PHE A 449 -4.14 20.23 -3.69
C PHE A 449 -3.87 21.73 -3.47
N ILE A 450 -2.87 22.06 -2.64
CA ILE A 450 -2.52 23.43 -2.26
C ILE A 450 -2.01 24.21 -3.47
N VAL A 451 -1.04 23.66 -4.20
CA VAL A 451 -0.48 24.32 -5.40
C VAL A 451 -1.55 24.45 -6.46
N SER A 452 -2.36 23.41 -6.70
CA SER A 452 -3.47 23.49 -7.63
C SER A 452 -4.43 24.59 -7.24
N PHE A 453 -4.81 24.75 -5.97
CA PHE A 453 -5.74 25.79 -5.54
C PHE A 453 -5.28 27.21 -5.92
N ILE A 454 -3.96 27.48 -5.89
CA ILE A 454 -3.36 28.75 -6.33
C ILE A 454 -3.55 28.97 -7.85
N PHE A 455 -3.40 27.90 -8.64
CA PHE A 455 -3.45 27.96 -10.11
C PHE A 455 -4.82 27.63 -10.72
N PHE A 456 -5.73 26.97 -9.99
CA PHE A 456 -6.97 26.36 -10.51
C PHE A 456 -7.93 27.40 -11.09
N GLN A 457 -7.89 28.61 -10.55
CA GLN A 457 -8.75 29.71 -10.98
C GLN A 457 -8.27 30.39 -12.27
N ARG A 458 -7.09 30.02 -12.78
CA ARG A 458 -6.51 30.62 -13.97
C ARG A 458 -6.57 29.60 -15.11
N ASN A 459 -7.28 29.94 -16.19
CA ASN A 459 -7.31 29.17 -17.43
C ASN A 459 -5.97 29.32 -18.17
N ILE A 460 -4.90 28.76 -17.61
CA ILE A 460 -3.54 28.87 -18.14
C ILE A 460 -3.15 27.56 -18.80
N TYR A 461 -2.69 27.68 -20.04
CA TYR A 461 -2.26 26.56 -20.88
C TYR A 461 -0.83 26.78 -21.33
N PHE A 462 0.00 25.74 -21.21
CA PHE A 462 1.38 25.77 -21.68
C PHE A 462 1.67 24.57 -22.60
N PRO A 463 1.12 24.54 -23.83
CA PRO A 463 1.21 23.36 -24.69
C PRO A 463 2.63 23.03 -25.19
N LYS A 464 3.53 24.02 -25.30
CA LYS A 464 4.94 23.76 -25.65
C LYS A 464 5.70 23.14 -24.47
N LEU A 465 5.74 23.83 -23.34
CA LEU A 465 6.38 23.34 -22.11
C LEU A 465 5.75 22.04 -21.61
N GLY A 466 4.42 21.93 -21.65
CA GLY A 466 3.67 20.75 -21.25
C GLY A 466 4.00 19.52 -22.11
N ARG A 467 4.21 19.69 -23.42
CA ARG A 467 4.71 18.60 -24.27
C ARG A 467 6.12 18.18 -23.88
N VAL A 468 7.03 19.15 -23.67
CA VAL A 468 8.41 18.87 -23.23
C VAL A 468 8.40 18.10 -21.91
N LEU A 469 7.65 18.57 -20.91
CA LEU A 469 7.52 17.91 -19.60
C LEU A 469 6.86 16.54 -19.69
N PHE A 470 5.87 16.38 -20.56
CA PHE A 470 5.20 15.12 -20.81
C PHE A 470 6.16 14.06 -21.36
N TYR A 471 6.90 14.39 -22.41
CA TYR A 471 7.89 13.47 -22.99
C TYR A 471 9.07 13.25 -22.04
N SER A 472 9.57 14.30 -21.38
CA SER A 472 10.71 14.18 -20.46
C SER A 472 10.38 13.30 -19.25
N THR A 473 9.17 13.40 -18.69
CA THR A 473 8.73 12.55 -17.57
C THR A 473 8.81 11.08 -17.94
N VAL A 474 8.28 10.72 -19.11
CA VAL A 474 8.28 9.33 -19.57
C VAL A 474 9.71 8.86 -19.87
N ILE A 475 10.52 9.70 -20.50
CA ILE A 475 11.93 9.39 -20.77
C ILE A 475 12.69 9.16 -19.46
N ILE A 476 12.50 10.01 -18.44
CA ILE A 476 13.12 9.86 -17.12
C ILE A 476 12.71 8.52 -16.50
N MET A 477 11.41 8.18 -16.51
CA MET A 477 10.95 6.92 -15.95
C MET A 477 11.55 5.71 -16.68
N VAL A 478 11.60 5.72 -18.01
CA VAL A 478 12.23 4.66 -18.81
C VAL A 478 13.73 4.58 -18.52
N PHE A 479 14.42 5.73 -18.48
CA PHE A 479 15.84 5.81 -18.17
C PHE A 479 16.14 5.24 -16.78
N MET A 480 15.36 5.58 -15.76
CA MET A 480 15.48 5.02 -14.41
C MET A 480 15.27 3.50 -14.41
N SER A 481 14.29 3.02 -15.18
CA SER A 481 13.99 1.59 -15.30
C SER A 481 15.11 0.81 -15.97
N VAL A 482 15.69 1.37 -17.04
CA VAL A 482 16.86 0.80 -17.74
C VAL A 482 18.09 0.82 -16.84
N ASN A 483 18.39 1.95 -16.19
CA ASN A 483 19.52 2.06 -15.28
C ASN A 483 19.42 1.09 -14.10
N ARG A 484 18.22 0.94 -13.50
CA ARG A 484 17.95 -0.08 -12.49
C ARG A 484 18.20 -1.48 -13.05
N SER A 485 17.64 -1.79 -14.22
CA SER A 485 17.81 -3.09 -14.87
C SER A 485 19.28 -3.43 -15.13
N ILE A 486 20.07 -2.45 -15.58
CA ILE A 486 21.52 -2.62 -15.80
C ILE A 486 22.23 -2.90 -14.48
N ARG A 487 21.95 -2.13 -13.42
CA ARG A 487 22.57 -2.34 -12.10
C ARG A 487 22.30 -3.73 -11.54
N TYR A 488 21.05 -4.18 -11.58
CA TYR A 488 20.69 -5.53 -11.14
C TYR A 488 21.35 -6.59 -12.02
N HIS A 489 21.42 -6.35 -13.33
CA HIS A 489 22.09 -7.26 -14.25
C HIS A 489 23.59 -7.39 -13.97
N THR A 490 24.30 -6.28 -13.79
CA THR A 490 25.72 -6.29 -13.41
C THR A 490 25.93 -6.98 -12.06
N TRP A 491 25.08 -6.68 -11.07
CA TRP A 491 25.15 -7.31 -9.75
C TRP A 491 24.95 -8.84 -9.83
N MET A 492 24.05 -9.33 -10.67
CA MET A 492 23.87 -10.77 -10.89
C MET A 492 25.06 -11.42 -11.62
N GLU A 493 25.70 -10.72 -12.57
CA GLU A 493 26.89 -11.23 -13.25
C GLU A 493 28.07 -11.39 -12.29
N GLU A 494 28.22 -10.48 -11.32
CA GLU A 494 29.23 -10.58 -10.27
C GLU A 494 29.02 -11.80 -9.35
N HIS A 495 27.77 -12.21 -9.12
CA HIS A 495 27.40 -13.34 -8.23
C HIS A 495 26.94 -14.60 -9.01
N GLN A 496 27.32 -14.72 -10.29
CA GLN A 496 26.83 -15.79 -11.16
C GLN A 496 27.20 -17.20 -10.63
N SER A 497 28.32 -17.34 -9.94
CA SER A 497 28.74 -18.62 -9.31
C SER A 497 27.78 -19.11 -8.23
N GLU A 498 27.08 -18.20 -7.56
CA GLU A 498 26.12 -18.50 -6.49
C GLU A 498 24.71 -18.74 -7.05
N ILE A 499 24.39 -18.13 -8.20
CA ILE A 499 23.08 -18.21 -8.86
C ILE A 499 23.13 -19.15 -10.07
N SER A 500 23.31 -20.45 -9.82
CA SER A 500 23.41 -21.47 -10.87
C SER A 500 22.20 -21.57 -11.83
N SER A 501 21.04 -21.02 -11.44
CA SER A 501 19.80 -21.02 -12.21
C SER A 501 19.58 -19.80 -13.12
N TYR A 502 20.50 -18.84 -13.16
CA TYR A 502 20.30 -17.61 -13.92
C TYR A 502 20.53 -17.81 -15.43
N ASN A 503 19.49 -17.55 -16.23
CA ASN A 503 19.57 -17.50 -17.69
C ASN A 503 18.91 -16.22 -18.20
N ARG A 504 19.63 -15.38 -18.95
CA ARG A 504 19.07 -14.11 -19.48
C ARG A 504 17.77 -14.30 -20.25
N SER A 505 17.64 -15.42 -20.98
CA SER A 505 16.40 -15.73 -21.71
C SER A 505 15.21 -16.03 -20.79
N SER A 506 15.45 -16.46 -19.54
CA SER A 506 14.38 -16.71 -18.57
C SER A 506 13.68 -15.43 -18.14
N LEU A 507 14.35 -14.27 -18.19
CA LEU A 507 13.75 -12.96 -17.89
C LEU A 507 12.62 -12.57 -18.85
N LEU A 508 12.63 -13.09 -20.09
CA LEU A 508 11.51 -12.93 -21.03
C LEU A 508 10.26 -13.66 -20.52
N ILE A 509 10.43 -14.80 -19.88
CA ILE A 509 9.35 -15.63 -19.35
C ILE A 509 8.95 -15.13 -17.96
N ARG A 510 9.83 -15.25 -16.96
CA ARG A 510 9.60 -14.92 -15.54
C ARG A 510 10.56 -13.84 -15.00
N PRO A 511 10.16 -12.99 -14.03
CA PRO A 511 11.08 -12.05 -13.40
C PRO A 511 12.13 -12.76 -12.54
N PHE A 512 13.17 -12.03 -12.18
CA PHE A 512 14.12 -12.43 -11.15
C PHE A 512 13.45 -12.32 -9.79
N SER A 513 13.33 -13.45 -9.10
CA SER A 513 12.51 -13.58 -7.88
C SER A 513 13.27 -13.13 -6.63
N ALA A 514 12.53 -12.84 -5.56
CA ALA A 514 13.12 -12.65 -4.23
C ALA A 514 13.91 -13.87 -3.76
N LYS A 515 13.48 -15.09 -4.14
CA LYS A 515 14.19 -16.33 -3.81
C LYS A 515 15.58 -16.36 -4.42
N ASP A 516 15.67 -16.06 -5.72
CA ASP A 516 16.94 -16.03 -6.44
C ASP A 516 17.88 -14.97 -5.86
N GLN A 517 17.32 -13.85 -5.40
CA GLN A 517 18.08 -12.81 -4.72
C GLN A 517 18.58 -13.25 -3.34
N CYS A 518 17.77 -13.98 -2.56
CA CYS A 518 18.16 -14.47 -1.24
C CYS A 518 19.25 -15.56 -1.29
N LYS A 519 19.36 -16.35 -2.37
CA LYS A 519 20.43 -17.36 -2.51
C LYS A 519 21.84 -16.76 -2.44
N ILE A 520 21.98 -15.49 -2.81
CA ILE A 520 23.24 -14.72 -2.81
C ILE A 520 23.53 -14.17 -1.41
N SER A 521 22.50 -14.00 -0.59
CA SER A 521 22.59 -13.43 0.76
C SER A 521 22.71 -14.48 1.86
N GLU A 522 22.86 -15.77 1.48
CA GLU A 522 22.84 -16.98 2.32
C GLU A 522 21.61 -17.09 3.25
N PRO A 523 20.76 -18.12 3.05
CA PRO A 523 20.26 -18.80 4.23
C PRO A 523 20.00 -20.29 3.91
N ASP A 524 21.02 -21.12 4.01
CA ASP A 524 20.82 -22.57 4.20
C ASP A 524 21.18 -23.02 5.63
N ASN A 525 21.68 -22.10 6.48
CA ASN A 525 22.00 -22.38 7.88
C ASN A 525 20.81 -22.09 8.80
N TYR A 526 19.83 -23.00 8.79
CA TYR A 526 18.75 -22.98 9.76
C TYR A 526 19.03 -23.93 10.93
N THR A 527 18.64 -23.53 12.13
CA THR A 527 18.53 -24.44 13.26
C THR A 527 17.06 -24.82 13.50
N GLU A 528 16.84 -26.03 14.00
CA GLU A 528 15.50 -26.51 14.33
C GLU A 528 15.17 -26.25 15.79
N TYR A 529 14.08 -25.53 16.04
CA TYR A 529 13.45 -25.43 17.35
C TYR A 529 12.16 -26.26 17.38
N LYS A 530 12.15 -27.33 18.18
CA LYS A 530 10.99 -28.23 18.29
C LYS A 530 10.13 -27.88 19.49
N THR A 531 8.82 -27.74 19.27
CA THR A 531 7.82 -27.47 20.31
C THR A 531 6.54 -28.24 20.00
N ASN A 532 6.07 -29.06 20.95
CA ASN A 532 4.86 -29.88 20.83
C ASN A 532 4.70 -30.61 19.48
N GLY A 533 5.79 -31.18 18.94
CA GLY A 533 5.78 -31.91 17.66
C GLY A 533 5.83 -31.03 16.40
N VAL A 534 5.81 -29.70 16.55
CA VAL A 534 6.01 -28.73 15.48
C VAL A 534 7.48 -28.30 15.44
N THR A 535 8.04 -28.18 14.23
CA THR A 535 9.40 -27.64 14.02
C THR A 535 9.31 -26.20 13.54
N ILE A 536 10.02 -25.32 14.23
CA ILE A 536 10.23 -23.91 13.86
C ILE A 536 11.67 -23.79 13.38
N TYR A 537 11.86 -23.31 12.16
CA TYR A 537 13.19 -23.01 11.63
C TYR A 537 13.65 -21.64 12.12
N VAL A 538 14.90 -21.56 12.54
CA VAL A 538 15.46 -20.38 13.17
C VAL A 538 16.72 -19.97 12.42
N THR A 539 16.82 -18.68 12.06
CA THR A 539 17.97 -18.11 11.35
C THR A 539 18.54 -16.92 12.10
N LYS A 540 19.85 -16.69 12.03
CA LYS A 540 20.45 -15.45 12.53
C LYS A 540 20.30 -14.28 11.54
N ASP A 541 20.05 -14.60 10.29
CA ASP A 541 20.00 -13.64 9.20
C ASP A 541 18.63 -12.95 9.10
N ASP A 542 18.62 -11.74 8.53
CA ASP A 542 17.39 -10.98 8.33
C ASP A 542 16.45 -11.53 7.24
N PRO A 543 16.93 -12.11 6.11
CA PRO A 543 16.05 -12.69 5.11
C PRO A 543 15.35 -13.95 5.64
N GLN A 544 14.04 -13.86 5.84
CA GLN A 544 13.20 -14.98 6.28
C GLN A 544 12.44 -15.60 5.10
N TYR A 545 13.17 -15.94 4.03
CA TYR A 545 12.57 -16.53 2.83
C TYR A 545 12.78 -18.05 2.81
N GLY A 546 11.72 -18.85 2.68
CA GLY A 546 11.84 -20.30 2.51
C GLY A 546 10.82 -21.11 3.30
N ALA A 547 11.31 -21.94 4.23
CA ALA A 547 10.49 -22.84 5.02
C ALA A 547 9.52 -22.09 5.95
N LEU A 548 8.34 -22.65 6.21
CA LEU A 548 7.39 -22.12 7.19
C LEU A 548 7.25 -23.10 8.37
N PRO A 549 7.31 -22.64 9.63
CA PRO A 549 7.68 -21.30 10.08
C PRO A 549 9.20 -21.10 10.07
N LEU A 550 9.67 -20.00 9.48
CA LEU A 550 11.03 -19.48 9.63
C LEU A 550 10.98 -18.18 10.40
N VAL A 551 11.83 -18.03 11.41
CA VAL A 551 11.88 -16.85 12.28
C VAL A 551 13.32 -16.43 12.57
N LYS A 552 13.54 -15.13 12.79
CA LYS A 552 14.83 -14.62 13.25
C LYS A 552 15.13 -15.04 14.70
N ASP A 553 16.37 -15.48 14.94
CA ASP A 553 16.96 -15.66 16.26
C ASP A 553 17.44 -14.33 16.81
N ILE A 554 17.01 -14.01 18.02
CA ILE A 554 17.47 -12.81 18.74
C ILE A 554 18.26 -13.16 20.00
N SER A 555 18.65 -14.43 20.15
CA SER A 555 19.35 -14.91 21.33
C SER A 555 20.74 -14.27 21.48
N PRO A 556 21.19 -14.02 22.73
CA PRO A 556 20.61 -14.47 24.00
C PRO A 556 19.45 -13.60 24.54
N ASP A 557 19.01 -12.58 23.78
CA ASP A 557 17.96 -11.68 24.25
C ASP A 557 16.58 -12.35 24.28
N ILE A 558 15.77 -11.96 25.28
CA ILE A 558 14.36 -12.36 25.38
C ILE A 558 13.49 -11.41 24.52
N ILE A 559 13.88 -10.13 24.49
CA ILE A 559 13.23 -9.06 23.74
C ILE A 559 14.27 -8.24 22.98
N SER A 560 13.98 -7.88 21.73
CA SER A 560 14.82 -6.97 20.94
C SER A 560 13.98 -5.86 20.31
N ALA A 561 14.30 -4.59 20.53
CA ALA A 561 13.50 -3.47 20.03
C ALA A 561 13.73 -3.11 18.55
N ASN A 562 14.81 -3.60 17.95
CA ASN A 562 15.26 -3.21 16.59
C ASN A 562 15.02 -4.30 15.53
N HIS A 563 14.55 -5.48 15.94
CA HIS A 563 14.33 -6.63 15.07
C HIS A 563 12.98 -7.28 15.40
N LYS A 564 12.87 -8.60 15.19
CA LYS A 564 11.81 -9.40 15.79
C LYS A 564 11.78 -9.17 17.30
N LEU A 565 10.60 -8.89 17.85
CA LEU A 565 10.50 -8.42 19.24
C LEU A 565 10.64 -9.52 20.27
N GLN A 566 10.19 -10.75 19.98
CA GLN A 566 10.10 -11.83 20.96
C GLN A 566 10.95 -13.05 20.56
N SER A 567 11.71 -13.59 21.51
CA SER A 567 12.56 -14.76 21.26
C SER A 567 11.76 -16.05 21.04
N VAL A 568 12.20 -16.88 20.10
CA VAL A 568 11.57 -18.18 19.78
C VAL A 568 11.51 -19.11 21.00
N TYR A 569 12.48 -19.02 21.90
CA TYR A 569 12.56 -19.85 23.10
C TYR A 569 11.43 -19.59 24.11
N THR A 570 10.78 -18.43 24.01
CA THR A 570 9.63 -18.06 24.86
C THR A 570 8.28 -18.51 24.29
N ILE A 571 8.28 -19.13 23.11
CA ILE A 571 7.07 -19.49 22.36
C ILE A 571 6.88 -21.00 22.40
N GLU A 572 5.64 -21.45 22.42
CA GLU A 572 5.28 -22.85 22.22
C GLU A 572 4.13 -23.02 21.22
N ALA A 573 4.12 -24.15 20.51
CA ALA A 573 2.98 -24.53 19.69
C ALA A 573 1.79 -24.92 20.59
N ARG A 574 0.58 -24.51 20.21
CA ARG A 574 -0.64 -24.78 20.98
C ARG A 574 -1.15 -26.22 20.83
N GLY A 575 -0.73 -26.90 19.77
CA GLY A 575 -1.06 -28.29 19.47
C GLY A 575 0.04 -28.93 18.63
N ASN A 576 -0.29 -30.00 17.92
CA ASN A 576 0.67 -30.82 17.17
C ASN A 576 0.82 -30.40 15.71
N THR A 577 0.06 -29.38 15.26
CA THR A 577 0.08 -28.88 13.88
C THR A 577 0.21 -27.36 13.85
N LEU A 578 0.69 -26.82 12.72
CA LEU A 578 0.77 -25.37 12.51
C LEU A 578 -0.60 -24.67 12.61
N LYS A 579 -1.69 -25.41 12.30
CA LYS A 579 -3.06 -24.88 12.34
C LYS A 579 -3.55 -24.60 13.76
N ASP A 580 -3.00 -25.30 14.76
CA ASP A 580 -3.36 -25.10 16.17
C ASP A 580 -2.84 -23.75 16.69
N GLY A 581 -1.80 -23.22 16.05
CA GLY A 581 -1.24 -21.91 16.33
C GLY A 581 -0.18 -21.90 17.42
N PHE A 582 0.18 -20.70 17.88
CA PHE A 582 1.32 -20.46 18.76
C PHE A 582 0.92 -19.57 19.92
N ARG A 583 1.62 -19.70 21.04
CA ARG A 583 1.44 -18.82 22.19
C ARG A 583 2.75 -18.57 22.92
N THR A 584 2.78 -17.50 23.70
CA THR A 584 3.84 -17.27 24.67
C THR A 584 3.70 -18.26 25.83
N LYS A 585 4.80 -18.88 26.22
CA LYS A 585 4.87 -19.75 27.41
C LYS A 585 4.53 -18.96 28.66
N LYS A 586 3.71 -19.53 29.54
CA LYS A 586 3.14 -18.82 30.69
C LYS A 586 4.22 -18.24 31.61
N GLU A 587 5.32 -18.96 31.82
CA GLU A 587 6.42 -18.49 32.67
C GLU A 587 7.15 -17.25 32.12
N TYR A 588 7.06 -16.99 30.81
CA TYR A 588 7.73 -15.85 30.17
C TYR A 588 6.87 -14.59 30.06
N ILE A 589 5.55 -14.67 30.25
CA ILE A 589 4.64 -13.51 30.06
C ILE A 589 5.05 -12.34 30.97
N ASN A 590 5.16 -12.60 32.28
CA ASN A 590 5.52 -11.57 33.27
C ASN A 590 6.98 -11.09 33.07
N ILE A 591 7.87 -11.98 32.63
CA ILE A 591 9.27 -11.65 32.35
C ILE A 591 9.35 -10.67 31.18
N ILE A 592 8.63 -10.98 30.09
CA ILE A 592 8.57 -10.16 28.89
C ILE A 592 8.00 -8.77 29.22
N ASP A 593 6.88 -8.72 29.94
CA ASP A 593 6.26 -7.44 30.31
C ASP A 593 7.16 -6.60 31.21
N SER A 594 7.90 -7.23 32.14
CA SER A 594 8.87 -6.55 33.00
C SER A 594 10.05 -5.97 32.21
N ILE A 595 10.67 -6.77 31.34
CA ILE A 595 11.78 -6.33 30.48
C ILE A 595 11.31 -5.20 29.57
N ALA A 596 10.12 -5.32 28.98
CA ALA A 596 9.59 -4.31 28.07
C ALA A 596 9.36 -2.96 28.76
N ASN A 597 8.79 -2.96 29.98
CA ASN A 597 8.62 -1.73 30.74
C ASN A 597 9.96 -1.06 31.05
N LYS A 598 11.02 -1.84 31.30
CA LYS A 598 12.38 -1.30 31.50
C LYS A 598 12.90 -0.59 30.24
N TYR A 599 12.79 -1.22 29.07
CA TYR A 599 13.16 -0.60 27.80
C TYR A 599 12.41 0.71 27.54
N LEU A 600 11.11 0.74 27.82
CA LEU A 600 10.29 1.94 27.64
C LEU A 600 10.70 3.07 28.58
N MET A 601 11.12 2.76 29.81
CA MET A 601 11.64 3.77 30.75
C MET A 601 12.98 4.33 30.28
N GLU A 602 13.91 3.48 29.81
CA GLU A 602 15.23 3.89 29.31
C GLU A 602 15.10 4.79 28.08
N VAL A 603 14.31 4.38 27.07
CA VAL A 603 14.11 5.18 25.86
C VAL A 603 13.43 6.50 26.18
N ASN A 604 12.41 6.54 27.05
CA ASN A 604 11.80 7.81 27.40
C ASN A 604 12.82 8.76 28.07
N ALA A 605 13.75 8.26 28.89
CA ALA A 605 14.77 9.09 29.53
C ALA A 605 15.77 9.72 28.55
N ASP A 606 16.06 9.09 27.41
CA ASP A 606 17.02 9.60 26.39
C ASP A 606 16.42 10.64 25.43
N TRP A 607 15.07 10.74 25.36
CA TRP A 607 14.38 11.67 24.45
C TRP A 607 13.98 13.01 25.11
N TRP A 608 14.06 13.11 26.44
CA TRP A 608 13.92 14.35 27.22
C TRP A 608 15.30 14.87 27.65
#